data_AF-A0A7J5C478-F1
#
_entry.id   AF-A0A7J5C478-F1
#
_cell.length_a   1.000
_cell.length_b   1.000
_cell.length_c   1.000
_cell.angle_alpha   90.00
_cell.angle_beta   90.00
_cell.angle_gamma   90.00
#
_symmetry.space_group_name_H-M   'P 1'
#
loop_
_entity.id
_entity.type
_entity.pdbx_description
1 polymer ?
#
loop_
_entity_poly.entity_id
_entity_poly.type
_entity_poly.pdbx_seq_one_letter_code
_entity_poly.pdbx_strand_id
1 'polypeptide(L)'
;MTAPFRPDPRPGPPPAGPRPGPAPGVRPAPVEEVGEARHPAVDAAVHAMINAAALSPADQIAQYETAYETLRETLASIDQA
;
A
#
# COMPACT_ATOMS: atom_id res chain seq x y z
N MET A 1 -17.64 -44.50 0.80
CA MET A 1 -16.31 -44.43 1.43
C MET A 1 -15.79 -43.01 1.27
N THR A 2 -15.96 -42.17 2.28
CA THR A 2 -15.44 -40.79 2.30
C THR A 2 -14.04 -40.81 2.90
N ALA A 3 -13.03 -40.43 2.12
CA ALA A 3 -11.68 -40.25 2.62
C ALA A 3 -11.58 -38.93 3.42
N PRO A 4 -10.80 -38.87 4.51
CA PRO A 4 -10.58 -37.62 5.23
C PRO A 4 -9.69 -36.68 4.41
N PHE A 5 -10.13 -35.42 4.31
CA PHE A 5 -9.34 -34.32 3.77
C PHE A 5 -8.07 -34.15 4.61
N ARG A 6 -6.90 -34.41 4.01
CA ARG A 6 -5.60 -34.11 4.62
C ARG A 6 -5.21 -32.69 4.20
N PRO A 7 -5.05 -31.74 5.13
CA PRO A 7 -4.48 -30.45 4.78
C PRO A 7 -2.99 -30.63 4.47
N ASP A 8 -2.58 -30.24 3.27
CA ASP A 8 -1.17 -30.14 2.88
C ASP A 8 -0.42 -29.17 3.83
N PRO A 9 0.84 -29.45 4.19
CA PRO A 9 1.67 -28.48 4.88
C PRO A 9 1.89 -27.27 3.96
N ARG A 10 1.34 -26.12 4.36
CA ARG A 10 1.59 -24.85 3.67
C ARG A 10 3.11 -24.61 3.64
N PRO A 11 3.71 -24.28 2.49
CA PRO A 11 5.10 -23.84 2.43
C PRO A 11 5.30 -22.69 3.43
N GLY A 12 6.29 -22.83 4.32
CA GLY A 12 6.64 -21.80 5.28
C GLY A 12 7.03 -20.49 4.56
N PRO A 13 6.90 -19.34 5.24
CA PRO A 13 7.34 -18.07 4.66
C PRO A 13 8.83 -18.16 4.30
N PRO A 14 9.26 -17.60 3.15
CA PRO A 14 10.67 -17.61 2.78
C PRO A 14 11.49 -16.89 3.86
N PRO A 15 12.76 -17.28 4.06
CA PRO A 15 13.64 -16.57 4.98
C PRO A 15 13.67 -15.10 4.59
N ALA A 16 13.47 -14.22 5.57
CA ALA A 16 13.61 -12.78 5.38
C ALA A 16 15.07 -12.47 5.07
N GLY A 17 15.43 -12.51 3.78
CA GLY A 17 16.65 -11.87 3.29
C GLY A 17 16.58 -10.37 3.59
N PRO A 18 17.72 -9.64 3.50
CA PRO A 18 17.74 -8.21 3.75
C PRO A 18 16.77 -7.53 2.79
N ARG A 19 15.58 -7.20 3.30
CA ARG A 19 14.60 -6.39 2.57
C ARG A 19 15.32 -5.06 2.32
N PRO A 20 15.51 -4.63 1.07
CA PRO A 20 16.05 -3.31 0.82
C PRO A 20 15.13 -2.31 1.51
N GLY A 21 15.59 -1.76 2.64
CA GLY A 21 14.96 -0.58 3.21
C GLY A 21 15.08 0.56 2.19
N PRO A 22 14.18 1.56 2.22
CA PRO A 22 14.37 2.74 1.40
C PRO A 22 15.78 3.29 1.66
N ALA A 23 16.58 3.45 0.60
CA ALA A 23 17.94 3.91 0.73
C ALA A 23 17.95 5.27 1.47
N PRO A 24 18.82 5.46 2.49
CA PRO A 24 18.92 6.75 3.17
C PRO A 24 19.36 7.81 2.15
N GLY A 25 18.44 8.69 1.76
CA GLY A 25 18.72 9.76 0.79
C GLY A 25 17.81 9.79 -0.45
N VAL A 26 16.86 8.86 -0.62
CA VAL A 26 15.78 9.06 -1.60
C VAL A 26 14.81 10.09 -1.02
N ARG A 27 15.16 11.37 -1.16
CA ARG A 27 14.19 12.45 -1.05
C ARG A 27 13.17 12.22 -2.17
N PRO A 28 11.85 12.23 -1.90
CA PRO A 28 10.88 12.22 -2.98
C PRO A 28 11.24 13.36 -3.93
N ALA A 29 11.33 13.04 -5.22
CA ALA A 29 11.55 14.06 -6.24
C ALA A 29 10.50 15.18 -6.06
N PRO A 30 10.82 16.44 -6.38
CA PRO A 30 9.82 17.48 -6.39
C PRO A 30 8.69 16.97 -7.29
N VAL A 31 7.49 16.86 -6.73
CA VAL A 31 6.30 16.51 -7.51
C VAL A 31 6.09 17.64 -8.50
N GLU A 32 6.67 17.49 -9.69
CA GLU A 32 6.44 18.39 -10.81
C GLU A 32 4.94 18.66 -10.88
N GLU A 33 4.61 19.93 -10.98
CA GLU A 33 3.26 20.46 -11.08
C GLU A 33 2.55 19.76 -12.24
N VAL A 34 1.90 18.62 -11.94
CA VAL A 34 0.94 17.97 -12.83
C VAL A 34 -0.23 18.94 -12.88
N GLY A 35 -0.12 19.88 -13.81
CA GLY A 35 -1.12 20.90 -14.09
C GLY A 35 -2.48 20.26 -14.26
N GLU A 36 -3.47 20.87 -13.61
CA GLU A 36 -4.90 20.73 -13.87
C GLU A 36 -5.59 19.39 -13.53
N ALA A 37 -4.85 18.31 -13.22
CA ALA A 37 -5.42 16.99 -12.87
C ALA A 37 -5.14 16.53 -11.41
N ARG A 38 -4.81 17.45 -10.50
CA ARG A 38 -4.67 17.11 -9.07
C ARG A 38 -6.03 17.09 -8.39
N HIS A 39 -6.50 15.89 -8.07
CA HIS A 39 -7.73 15.70 -7.32
C HIS A 39 -7.42 15.81 -5.81
N PRO A 40 -8.04 16.75 -5.07
CA PRO A 40 -7.67 17.02 -3.68
C PRO A 40 -7.80 15.80 -2.76
N ALA A 41 -8.73 14.89 -3.05
CA ALA A 41 -8.84 13.62 -2.31
C ALA A 41 -7.68 12.66 -2.59
N VAL A 42 -7.15 12.64 -3.82
CA VAL A 42 -6.00 11.81 -4.20
C VAL A 42 -4.73 12.36 -3.54
N ASP A 43 -4.56 13.68 -3.49
CA ASP A 43 -3.44 14.32 -2.80
C ASP A 43 -3.45 14.01 -1.29
N ALA A 44 -4.63 14.06 -0.66
CA ALA A 44 -4.79 13.70 0.74
C ALA A 44 -4.43 12.23 1.01
N ALA A 45 -4.82 11.31 0.11
CA ALA A 45 -4.49 9.89 0.23
C ALA A 45 -2.97 9.64 0.07
N VAL A 46 -2.32 10.28 -0.91
CA VAL A 46 -0.87 10.19 -1.10
C VAL A 46 -0.13 10.71 0.14
N HIS A 47 -0.57 11.84 0.70
CA HIS A 47 0.05 12.39 1.90
C HIS A 47 -0.14 11.50 3.13
N ALA A 48 -1.30 10.84 3.26
CA ALA A 48 -1.53 9.84 4.29
C ALA A 48 -0.60 8.61 4.14
N MET A 49 -0.36 8.13 2.92
CA MET A 49 0.58 7.03 2.66
C MET A 49 2.03 7.39 3.05
N ILE A 50 2.46 8.63 2.78
CA ILE A 50 3.79 9.13 3.20
C ILE A 50 3.91 9.14 4.72
N ASN A 51 2.87 9.61 5.44
CA ASN A 51 2.87 9.61 6.90
C ASN A 51 2.84 8.19 7.48
N ALA A 52 2.12 7.27 6.84
CA ALA A 52 2.06 5.87 7.22
C ALA A 52 3.43 5.17 7.11
N ALA A 53 4.27 5.56 6.16
CA ALA A 53 5.61 4.99 5.98
C ALA A 53 6.55 5.26 7.16
N ALA A 54 6.26 6.28 7.98
CA ALA A 54 7.00 6.57 9.22
C ALA A 54 6.49 5.78 10.44
N LEU A 55 5.38 5.04 10.31
CA LEU A 55 4.82 4.25 11.40
C LEU A 55 5.64 3.01 11.70
N SER A 56 5.37 2.41 12.86
CA SER A 56 5.97 1.13 13.23
C SER A 56 5.61 0.05 12.20
N PRO A 57 6.49 -0.93 11.91
CA PRO A 57 6.21 -1.98 10.93
C PRO A 57 4.93 -2.77 11.22
N ALA A 58 4.49 -2.83 12.48
CA ALA A 58 3.23 -3.47 12.86
C ALA A 58 2.00 -2.68 12.36
N ASP A 59 2.09 -1.35 12.32
CA ASP A 59 0.97 -0.46 11.96
C ASP A 59 0.94 -0.13 10.46
N GLN A 60 2.07 -0.31 9.76
CA GLN A 60 2.19 0.00 8.33
C GLN A 60 1.19 -0.77 7.47
N ILE A 61 0.93 -2.05 7.75
CA ILE A 61 0.04 -2.89 6.93
C ILE A 61 -1.40 -2.37 6.99
N ALA A 62 -1.93 -2.15 8.20
CA ALA A 62 -3.29 -1.67 8.39
C ALA A 62 -3.52 -0.31 7.72
N GLN A 63 -2.51 0.57 7.77
CA GLN A 63 -2.59 1.89 7.15
C GLN A 63 -2.46 1.84 5.63
N TYR A 64 -1.62 0.95 5.09
CA TYR A 64 -1.50 0.75 3.65
C TYR A 64 -2.79 0.18 3.06
N GLU A 65 -3.43 -0.77 3.75
CA GLU A 65 -4.72 -1.34 3.35
C GLU A 65 -5.83 -0.29 3.37
N THR A 66 -5.93 0.51 4.43
CA THR A 66 -6.88 1.61 4.54
C THR A 66 -6.71 2.61 3.39
N ALA A 67 -5.47 3.04 3.14
CA ALA A 67 -5.19 4.00 2.08
C ALA A 67 -5.48 3.42 0.67
N TYR A 68 -5.23 2.12 0.46
CA TYR A 68 -5.54 1.44 -0.79
C TYR A 68 -7.04 1.36 -1.06
N GLU A 69 -7.85 1.05 -0.04
CA GLU A 69 -9.31 1.01 -0.16
C GLU A 69 -9.87 2.38 -0.57
N THR A 70 -9.44 3.45 0.11
CA THR A 70 -9.87 4.83 -0.21
C THR A 70 -9.47 5.23 -1.63
N LEU A 71 -8.25 4.89 -2.06
CA LEU A 71 -7.80 5.19 -3.41
C LEU A 71 -8.66 4.47 -4.45
N ARG A 72 -8.95 3.18 -4.22
CA ARG A 72 -9.80 2.39 -5.12
C ARG A 72 -11.21 2.96 -5.22
N GLU A 73 -11.81 3.35 -4.10
CA GLU A 73 -13.13 3.97 -4.07
C GLU A 73 -13.16 5.29 -4.84
N THR A 74 -12.16 6.14 -4.62
CA THR A 74 -12.03 7.43 -5.32
C THR A 74 -11.91 7.24 -6.82
N LEU A 75 -11.05 6.30 -7.26
CA LEU A 75 -10.86 6.00 -8.68
C LEU A 75 -12.12 5.42 -9.32
N ALA A 76 -12.84 4.54 -8.62
CA ALA A 76 -14.11 4.01 -9.09
C ALA A 76 -15.18 5.10 -9.23
N SER A 77 -15.24 6.06 -8.31
CA SER A 77 -16.17 7.19 -8.40
C SER A 77 -15.87 8.13 -9.57
N ILE A 78 -14.59 8.30 -9.94
CA ILE A 78 -14.19 9.13 -11.09
C ILE A 78 -14.52 8.41 -12.41
N ASP A 79 -14.28 7.09 -12.48
CA ASP A 79 -14.58 6.28 -13.67
C ASP A 79 -16.09 6.21 -13.98
N GLN A 80 -16.94 6.37 -12.97
CA GLN A 80 -18.40 6.38 -13.10
C GLN A 80 -19.02 7.74 -13.46
N ALA A 81 -18.23 8.84 -13.45
CA ALA A 81 -18.70 10.21 -13.68
C ALA A 81 -18.58 10.63 -15.15
#